data_AF-A0A534UJP7-F1
#
_entry.id   AF-A0A534UJP7-F1
#
_cell.length_a   1.000
_cell.length_b   1.000
_cell.length_c   1.000
_cell.angle_alpha   90.00
_cell.angle_beta   90.00
_cell.angle_gamma   90.00
#
_symmetry.space_group_name_H-M   'P 1'
#
loop_
_entity.id
_entity.type
_entity.pdbx_description
1 polymer ?
#
loop_
_entity_poly.entity_id
_entity_poly.type
_entity_poly.pdbx_seq_one_letter_code
_entity_poly.pdbx_strand_id
1 'polypeptide(L)'
;MTFADVLDWCRKNRADVRGVYRGKDISISHKDTQLPNALPSIGEIFHWDLEMADLNHYVSGSDFERIVTGKLTLDGFKSTLRGRE
;
A
#
# COMPACT_ATOMS: atom_id res chain seq x y z
N MET A 1 -4.53 -2.90 -10.26
CA MET A 1 -3.40 -3.33 -9.39
C MET A 1 -3.61 -4.77 -8.95
N THR A 2 -2.56 -5.55 -8.65
CA THR A 2 -2.62 -6.90 -8.05
C THR A 2 -1.76 -6.96 -6.77
N PHE A 3 -1.94 -7.97 -5.91
CA PHE A 3 -1.09 -8.13 -4.72
C PHE A 3 0.37 -8.40 -5.06
N ALA A 4 0.64 -8.99 -6.23
CA ALA A 4 2.00 -9.18 -6.71
C ALA A 4 2.66 -7.83 -7.02
N ASP A 5 1.91 -6.90 -7.63
CA ASP A 5 2.37 -5.52 -7.83
C ASP A 5 2.65 -4.82 -6.50
N VAL A 6 1.78 -5.02 -5.50
CA VAL A 6 1.95 -4.46 -4.15
C VAL A 6 3.22 -4.99 -3.50
N LEU A 7 3.45 -6.31 -3.51
CA LEU A 7 4.64 -6.91 -2.92
C LEU A 7 5.93 -6.46 -3.63
N ASP A 8 5.93 -6.42 -4.96
CA ASP A 8 7.06 -5.90 -5.73
C ASP A 8 7.35 -4.43 -5.37
N TRP A 9 6.29 -3.62 -5.27
CA TRP A 9 6.40 -2.22 -4.86
C TRP A 9 6.94 -2.07 -3.43
N CYS A 10 6.44 -2.85 -2.48
CA CYS A 10 6.93 -2.89 -1.10
C CYS A 10 8.43 -3.18 -1.04
N ARG A 11 8.90 -4.19 -1.78
CA ARG A 11 10.33 -4.54 -1.86
C ARG A 11 11.18 -3.41 -2.43
N LYS A 12 10.73 -2.79 -3.52
CA LYS A 12 11.47 -1.70 -4.19
C LYS A 12 11.57 -0.45 -3.32
N ASN A 13 10.54 -0.14 -2.55
CA ASN A 13 10.44 1.09 -1.77
C ASN A 13 10.76 0.90 -0.28
N ARG A 14 11.11 -0.33 0.15
CA ARG A 14 11.29 -0.70 1.56
C ARG A 14 10.10 -0.24 2.42
N ALA A 15 8.92 -0.59 1.93
CA ALA A 15 7.64 -0.21 2.51
C ALA A 15 6.87 -1.44 2.96
N ASP A 16 6.15 -1.30 4.06
CA ASP A 16 5.24 -2.29 4.61
C ASP A 16 3.81 -1.74 4.50
N VAL A 17 2.86 -2.59 4.15
CA VAL A 17 1.47 -2.15 3.97
C VAL A 17 0.49 -3.09 4.65
N ARG A 18 -0.59 -2.50 5.16
CA ARG A 18 -1.72 -3.24 5.74
C ARG A 18 -3.01 -2.92 5.00
N GLY A 19 -3.55 -3.89 4.27
CA GLY A 19 -4.85 -3.78 3.61
C GLY A 19 -5.98 -4.25 4.52
N VAL A 20 -7.04 -3.46 4.67
CA VAL A 20 -8.18 -3.80 5.53
C VAL A 20 -9.43 -4.11 4.71
N TYR A 21 -10.10 -5.23 5.04
CA TYR A 21 -11.30 -5.71 4.37
C TYR A 21 -12.23 -6.45 5.34
N ARG A 22 -13.52 -6.10 5.38
CA ARG A 22 -14.60 -6.79 6.13
C ARG A 22 -14.21 -7.26 7.55
N GLY A 23 -13.57 -6.39 8.34
CA GLY A 23 -13.16 -6.69 9.72
C GLY A 23 -11.93 -7.59 9.85
N LYS A 24 -11.24 -7.86 8.74
CA LYS A 24 -9.94 -8.54 8.67
C LYS A 24 -8.90 -7.60 8.07
N ASP A 25 -7.65 -7.97 8.23
CA ASP A 25 -6.53 -7.32 7.58
C ASP A 25 -5.59 -8.32 6.91
N ILE A 26 -4.91 -7.84 5.89
CA ILE A 26 -3.76 -8.46 5.27
C ILE A 26 -2.57 -7.55 5.47
N SER A 27 -1.41 -8.13 5.72
CA SER A 27 -0.16 -7.39 5.82
C SER A 27 0.79 -7.89 4.75
N ILE A 28 1.43 -6.97 4.04
CA ILE A 28 2.45 -7.28 3.03
C ILE A 28 3.67 -6.44 3.39
N SER A 29 4.75 -7.13 3.72
CA SER A 29 6.02 -6.53 4.07
C SER A 29 6.99 -6.56 2.89
N HIS A 30 7.87 -5.57 2.83
CA HIS A 30 9.03 -5.63 1.94
C HIS A 30 9.95 -6.84 2.19
N LYS A 31 9.84 -7.50 3.36
CA LYS A 31 10.59 -8.70 3.72
C LYS A 31 9.91 -10.00 3.28
N ASP A 32 8.63 -9.95 2.91
CA ASP A 32 7.91 -11.15 2.49
C ASP A 32 8.51 -11.70 1.20
N THR A 33 8.81 -13.00 1.18
CA THR A 33 9.31 -13.71 -0.01
C THR A 33 8.19 -14.16 -0.95
N GLN A 34 6.98 -14.33 -0.42
CA GLN A 34 5.79 -14.78 -1.14
C GLN A 34 4.54 -14.17 -0.53
N LEU A 35 3.47 -14.09 -1.33
CA LEU A 35 2.15 -13.67 -0.86
C LEU A 35 1.46 -14.80 -0.06
N PRO A 36 0.54 -14.46 0.86
CA PRO A 36 -0.30 -15.46 1.51
C PRO A 36 -1.10 -16.28 0.48
N ASN A 37 -1.27 -17.58 0.74
CA ASN A 37 -2.04 -18.48 -0.14
C ASN A 37 -3.53 -18.12 -0.23
N ALA A 38 -4.07 -17.45 0.79
CA ALA A 38 -5.45 -17.02 0.85
C ALA A 38 -5.49 -15.49 0.99
N LEU A 39 -5.64 -14.81 -0.13
CA LEU A 39 -5.87 -13.37 -0.19
C LEU A 39 -7.30 -13.12 -0.68
N PRO A 40 -7.99 -12.08 -0.15
CA PRO A 40 -9.24 -11.62 -0.74
C PRO A 40 -9.01 -11.10 -2.16
N SER A 41 -10.05 -10.68 -2.88
CA SER A 41 -9.81 -9.91 -4.10
C SER A 41 -9.26 -8.53 -3.74
N ILE A 42 -8.32 -8.00 -4.52
CA ILE A 42 -7.70 -6.70 -4.21
C ILE A 42 -8.71 -5.54 -4.19
N GLY A 43 -9.79 -5.64 -4.99
CA GLY A 43 -10.90 -4.69 -4.97
C GLY A 43 -11.76 -4.74 -3.71
N GLU A 44 -11.59 -5.75 -2.86
CA GLU A 44 -12.25 -5.83 -1.54
C GLU A 44 -11.48 -5.08 -0.45
N ILE A 45 -10.25 -4.64 -0.74
CA ILE A 45 -9.47 -3.83 0.19
C ILE A 45 -9.97 -2.39 0.13
N PHE A 46 -10.57 -1.93 1.24
CA PHE A 46 -11.15 -0.58 1.31
C PHE A 46 -10.10 0.49 1.56
N HIS A 47 -9.07 0.15 2.34
CA HIS A 47 -7.99 1.05 2.68
C HIS A 47 -6.68 0.33 2.93
N TRP A 48 -5.61 1.10 2.76
CA TRP A 48 -4.24 0.66 2.94
C TRP A 48 -3.56 1.56 3.97
N ASP A 49 -3.01 0.97 5.01
CA ASP A 49 -2.05 1.64 5.87
C ASP A 49 -0.66 1.46 5.25
N LEU A 50 0.05 2.56 5.02
CA LEU A 50 1.38 2.56 4.42
C LEU A 50 2.41 2.93 5.48
N GLU A 51 3.33 2.02 5.77
CA GLU A 51 4.42 2.18 6.72
C GLU A 51 5.77 2.16 6.00
N MET A 52 6.54 3.22 6.22
CA MET A 52 7.90 3.43 5.75
C MET A 52 8.67 4.17 6.85
N ALA A 53 10.00 4.17 6.77
CA ALA A 53 10.87 4.79 7.76
C ALA A 53 10.54 6.27 8.10
N ASP A 54 9.98 7.02 7.15
CA ASP A 54 9.64 8.44 7.28
C ASP A 54 8.13 8.72 7.03
N LEU A 55 7.31 7.67 6.90
CA LEU A 55 5.88 7.84 6.62
C LEU A 55 5.09 6.67 7.18
N ASN A 56 4.21 6.95 8.13
CA ASN A 56 3.13 6.05 8.51
C ASN A 56 1.82 6.80 8.22
N HIS A 57 1.08 6.37 7.19
CA HIS A 57 -0.11 7.09 6.76
C HIS A 57 -1.15 6.19 6.08
N TYR A 58 -2.41 6.50 6.34
CA TYR A 58 -3.56 5.93 5.66
C TYR A 58 -3.64 6.36 4.19
N VAL A 59 -3.84 5.42 3.28
CA VAL A 59 -3.98 5.66 1.84
C VAL A 59 -5.27 5.02 1.32
N SER A 60 -6.02 5.77 0.51
CA SER A 60 -7.18 5.22 -0.18
C SER A 60 -6.76 4.15 -1.19
N GLY A 61 -7.62 3.17 -1.48
CA GLY A 61 -7.32 2.16 -2.50
C GLY A 61 -6.96 2.73 -3.88
N SER A 62 -7.58 3.87 -4.25
CA SER A 62 -7.31 4.55 -5.53
C SER A 62 -5.96 5.26 -5.54
N ASP A 63 -5.62 5.99 -4.48
CA ASP A 63 -4.30 6.64 -4.38
C ASP A 63 -3.19 5.60 -4.27
N PHE A 64 -3.42 4.53 -3.50
CA PHE A 64 -2.48 3.44 -3.39
C PHE A 64 -2.25 2.73 -4.73
N GLU A 65 -3.31 2.47 -5.50
CA GLU A 65 -3.15 1.98 -6.88
C GLU A 65 -2.31 2.93 -7.73
N ARG A 66 -2.53 4.24 -7.63
CA ARG A 66 -1.72 5.21 -8.38
C ARG A 66 -0.25 5.19 -7.94
N ILE A 67 0.02 5.00 -6.65
CA ILE A 67 1.38 4.88 -6.11
C ILE A 67 2.06 3.61 -6.63
N VAL A 68 1.39 2.46 -6.50
CA VAL A 68 1.93 1.15 -6.92
C VAL A 68 2.14 1.09 -8.43
N THR A 69 1.23 1.69 -9.22
CA THR A 69 1.34 1.74 -10.68
C THR A 69 2.24 2.86 -11.20
N GLY A 70 2.86 3.66 -10.32
CA GLY A 70 3.77 4.74 -10.69
C GLY A 70 3.08 5.99 -11.27
N LYS A 71 1.75 6.08 -11.21
CA LYS A 71 0.96 7.26 -11.60
C LYS A 71 0.98 8.37 -10.54
N LEU A 72 1.42 8.08 -9.33
CA LEU A 72 1.64 9.03 -8.24
C LEU A 72 2.98 8.68 -7.56
N THR A 73 3.90 9.63 -7.47
CA THR A 73 5.16 9.42 -6.75
C THR A 73 4.93 9.52 -5.24
N LEU A 74 5.77 8.84 -4.45
CA LEU A 74 5.72 8.97 -2.97
C LEU A 74 5.92 10.42 -2.51
N ASP A 75 6.81 11.16 -3.16
CA ASP A 75 7.02 12.59 -2.88
C ASP A 75 5.78 13.42 -3.21
N GLY A 76 5.14 13.16 -4.36
CA GLY A 76 3.88 13.78 -4.74
C GLY A 76 2.77 13.49 -3.74
N PHE A 77 2.66 12.24 -3.27
CA PHE A 77 1.72 11.85 -2.22
C PHE A 77 2.02 12.60 -0.91
N LYS A 78 3.27 12.62 -0.43
CA LYS A 78 3.67 13.36 0.77
C LYS A 78 3.36 14.86 0.67
N SER A 79 3.52 15.47 -0.51
CA SER A 79 3.17 16.86 -0.75
C SER A 79 1.66 17.12 -0.57
N THR A 80 0.80 16.19 -1.02
CA THR A 80 -0.66 16.29 -0.78
C THR A 80 -1.06 16.15 0.69
N LEU A 81 -0.24 15.47 1.50
CA LEU A 81 -0.47 15.38 2.95
C LEU A 81 -0.09 16.68 3.67
N ARG A 82 1.03 17.30 3.26
CA ARG A 82 1.53 18.56 3.84
C ARG A 82 0.71 19.79 3.44
N GLY A 83 0.07 19.79 2.27
CA GLY A 83 -0.76 20.91 1.80
C GLY A 83 -2.11 21.06 2.50
N ARG A 84 -2.34 20.39 3.63
CA ARG A 84 -3.60 20.40 4.39
C ARG A 84 -3.50 21.16 5.71
N GLU A 85 -2.42 21.90 5.92
CA GLU A 85 -2.24 22.87 7.02
C GLU A 85 -2.87 24.23 6.70
#